data_AF-A0A953E270-F1
#
_entry.id   AF-A0A953E270-F1
#
_cell.length_a   1.000
_cell.length_b   1.000
_cell.length_c   1.000
_cell.angle_alpha   90.00
_cell.angle_beta   90.00
_cell.angle_gamma   90.00
#
_symmetry.space_group_name_H-M   'P 1'
#
loop_
_entity.id
_entity.type
_entity.pdbx_description
1 polymer ?
#
loop_
_entity_poly.entity_id
_entity_poly.type
_entity_poly.pdbx_seq_one_letter_code
_entity_poly.pdbx_strand_id
1 'polypeptide(L)' 'MSTAQRPGHDPGRGRTRGGRAGDRGLAEIRFLTVAEVAAMMRVSKMTVYRLIHGGELPAARVG' A
#
# COMPACT_ATOMS: atom_id res chain seq x y z
N MET A 1 18.50 -10.35 62.09
CA MET A 1 19.08 -9.48 61.07
C MET A 1 19.56 -10.34 59.91
N SER A 2 18.79 -10.45 58.83
CA SER A 2 19.26 -11.01 57.57
C SER A 2 18.40 -10.43 56.45
N THR A 3 19.03 -9.55 55.69
CA THR A 3 18.51 -8.79 54.55
C THR A 3 18.64 -9.58 53.25
N ALA A 4 17.84 -9.15 52.27
CA ALA A 4 17.91 -9.43 50.82
C ALA A 4 16.91 -10.49 50.34
N GLN A 5 15.74 -10.09 49.84
CA GLN A 5 15.50 -9.57 48.48
C GLN A 5 15.24 -10.74 47.50
N ARG A 6 13.96 -10.95 47.18
CA ARG A 6 13.53 -11.60 45.93
C ARG A 6 13.48 -10.52 44.84
N PRO A 7 14.08 -10.74 43.65
CA PRO A 7 13.30 -10.47 42.45
C PRO A 7 13.70 -11.31 41.22
N GLY A 8 12.75 -11.40 40.29
CA GLY A 8 12.88 -11.99 38.96
C GLY A 8 11.51 -12.50 38.56
N HIS A 9 10.52 -11.63 38.35
CA HIS A 9 10.30 -10.85 37.13
C HIS A 9 10.45 -11.70 35.86
N ASP A 10 9.46 -12.58 35.64
CA ASP A 10 9.00 -12.89 34.30
C ASP A 10 7.73 -12.04 34.06
N PRO A 11 7.74 -11.21 33.01
CA PRO A 11 6.80 -11.52 31.96
C PRO A 11 7.48 -11.45 30.60
N GLY A 12 7.36 -12.56 29.87
CA GLY A 12 7.65 -12.67 28.46
C GLY A 12 7.24 -11.43 27.68
N ARG A 13 8.22 -10.74 27.13
CA ARG A 13 8.02 -9.72 26.11
C ARG A 13 8.76 -10.16 24.87
N GLY A 14 8.11 -11.03 24.10
CA GLY A 14 8.38 -11.15 22.67
C GLY A 14 8.19 -9.76 22.05
N ARG A 15 9.29 -9.01 21.91
CA ARG A 15 9.34 -7.89 20.98
C ARG A 15 9.47 -8.51 19.59
N THR A 16 8.35 -8.99 19.08
CA THR A 16 8.13 -8.90 17.65
C THR A 16 8.36 -7.42 17.30
N ARG A 17 9.46 -7.15 16.59
CA ARG A 17 9.60 -5.93 15.80
C ARG A 17 8.53 -6.01 14.72
N GLY A 18 7.29 -5.73 15.09
CA GLY A 18 6.23 -5.35 14.17
C GLY A 18 6.59 -3.98 13.59
N GLY A 19 7.57 -3.96 12.69
CA GLY A 19 7.87 -2.81 11.86
C GLY A 19 6.65 -2.52 11.02
N ARG A 20 5.87 -1.51 11.47
CA ARG A 20 4.79 -0.80 10.78
C ARG A 20 4.27 -1.51 9.52
N ALA A 21 3.26 -2.37 9.71
CA ALA A 21 2.42 -2.87 8.63
C ALA A 21 1.60 -1.76 7.93
N GLY A 22 1.64 -0.51 8.42
CA GLY A 22 0.92 0.63 7.86
C GLY A 22 1.64 1.41 6.76
N ASP A 23 2.96 1.24 6.59
CA ASP A 23 3.72 1.99 5.56
C ASP A 23 3.77 1.27 4.21
N ARG A 24 3.56 -0.06 4.24
CA ARG A 24 3.52 -0.91 3.04
C ARG A 24 2.20 -0.83 2.27
N GLY A 25 1.17 -0.20 2.84
CA GLY A 25 -0.18 -0.15 2.25
C GLY A 25 -0.33 0.90 1.14
N LEU A 26 0.46 1.98 1.19
CA LEU A 26 0.49 3.02 0.15
C LEU A 26 1.50 2.70 -0.97
N ALA A 27 2.30 1.65 -0.77
CA ALA A 27 3.53 1.38 -1.50
C ALA A 27 3.35 0.89 -2.95
N GLU A 28 2.16 0.89 -3.55
CA GLU A 28 2.10 0.68 -5.01
C GLU A 28 0.85 1.19 -5.71
N ILE A 29 0.47 2.45 -5.48
CA ILE A 29 -0.43 3.12 -6.44
C ILE A 29 0.40 3.43 -7.70
N ARG A 30 0.18 2.64 -8.77
CA ARG A 30 0.82 2.82 -10.07
C ARG A 30 -0.11 3.58 -11.01
N PHE A 31 0.40 4.67 -11.56
CA PHE A 31 -0.26 5.36 -12.68
C PHE A 31 0.21 4.73 -13.98
N LEU A 32 -0.75 4.54 -14.90
CA LEU A 32 -0.49 4.02 -16.23
C LEU A 32 -0.93 5.08 -17.24
N THR A 33 -0.15 5.20 -18.30
CA THR A 33 -0.49 6.05 -19.44
C THR A 33 -1.67 5.45 -20.20
N VAL A 34 -2.37 6.30 -20.95
CA VAL A 34 -3.47 5.87 -21.84
C VAL A 34 -3.01 4.80 -22.84
N ALA A 35 -1.75 4.88 -23.31
CA ALA A 35 -1.19 3.92 -24.25
C ALA A 35 -0.99 2.53 -23.63
N GLU A 36 -0.48 2.48 -22.39
CA GLU A 36 -0.27 1.22 -21.67
C GLU A 36 -1.61 0.54 -21.36
N VAL A 37 -2.60 1.28 -20.89
CA VAL A 37 -3.95 0.76 -20.64
C VAL A 37 -4.57 0.21 -21.93
N ALA A 38 -4.44 0.93 -23.04
CA ALA A 38 -4.95 0.50 -24.35
C ALA A 38 -4.33 -0.83 -24.79
N ALA A 39 -3.01 -0.99 -24.64
CA ALA A 39 -2.31 -2.22 -24.98
C ALA A 39 -2.73 -3.40 -24.09
N MET A 40 -2.83 -3.19 -22.77
CA MET A 40 -3.23 -4.24 -21.81
C MET A 40 -4.67 -4.71 -22.03
N MET A 41 -5.59 -3.78 -22.26
CA MET A 41 -7.00 -4.08 -22.50
C MET A 41 -7.29 -4.52 -23.95
N ARG A 42 -6.30 -4.40 -24.86
CA ARG A 42 -6.42 -4.66 -26.31
C ARG A 42 -7.49 -3.81 -26.98
N VAL A 43 -7.56 -2.54 -26.59
CA VAL A 43 -8.52 -1.56 -27.15
C VAL A 43 -7.79 -0.35 -27.73
N SER A 44 -8.51 0.48 -28.48
CA SER A 44 -7.95 1.74 -28.98
C SER A 44 -7.78 2.79 -27.86
N LYS A 45 -6.88 3.76 -28.04
CA LYS A 45 -6.77 4.93 -27.13
C LYS A 45 -8.10 5.68 -27.02
N MET A 46 -8.88 5.74 -28.09
CA MET A 46 -10.22 6.37 -28.08
C MET A 46 -11.19 5.64 -27.15
N THR A 47 -11.13 4.31 -27.10
CA THR A 47 -11.93 3.52 -26.15
C THR A 47 -11.54 3.86 -24.72
N VAL A 48 -10.23 3.94 -24.43
CA VAL A 48 -9.75 4.34 -23.09
C VAL A 48 -10.24 5.75 -22.74
N TYR A 49 -10.14 6.72 -23.66
CA TYR A 49 -10.66 8.07 -23.42
C TYR A 49 -12.16 8.07 -23.16
N ARG A 50 -12.94 7.27 -23.88
CA ARG A 50 -14.39 7.14 -23.63
C ARG A 50 -14.67 6.63 -22.22
N LEU A 51 -13.91 5.64 -21.74
CA LEU A 51 -14.05 5.11 -20.39
C LEU A 51 -13.66 6.14 -19.32
N ILE A 52 -12.60 6.92 -19.56
CA ILE A 52 -12.20 8.02 -18.66
C ILE A 52 -13.29 9.09 -18.58
N HIS A 53 -13.82 9.53 -19.73
CA HIS A 53 -14.88 10.56 -19.76
C HIS A 53 -16.21 10.02 -19.22
N GLY A 54 -16.45 8.71 -19.34
CA GLY A 54 -17.61 8.03 -18.76
C GLY A 54 -17.48 7.75 -17.25
N GLY A 55 -16.30 7.96 -16.66
CA GLY A 55 -16.06 7.71 -15.23
C GLY A 55 -15.76 6.25 -14.86
N GLU A 56 -15.65 5.36 -15.85
CA GLU A 56 -15.36 3.93 -15.64
C GLU A 56 -13.87 3.68 -15.30
N LEU A 57 -13.00 4.61 -15.69
CA LEU A 57 -11.56 4.55 -15.37
C LEU A 57 -11.10 5.81 -14.63
N PRO A 58 -10.55 5.68 -13.41
CA PRO A 58 -9.92 6.79 -12.71
C PRO A 58 -8.75 7.35 -13.50
N ALA A 59 -8.70 8.66 -13.67
CA ALA A 59 -7.63 9.33 -14.39
C ALA A 59 -7.21 10.62 -13.68
N ALA A 60 -5.91 10.89 -13.71
CA ALA A 60 -5.32 12.15 -13.28
C ALA A 60 -4.72 12.86 -14.51
N ARG A 61 -4.93 14.17 -14.61
CA ARG A 61 -4.22 15.00 -15.60
C ARG A 61 -2.90 15.45 -15.00
N VAL A 62 -1.82 15.21 -15.72
CA VAL A 62 -0.48 15.70 -15.38
C VAL A 62 -0.16 16.81 -16.38
N GLY A 63 0.18 17.99 -15.87
CA GLY A 63 0.52 19.18 -16.66
C GLY A 63 1.95 19.16 -17.16
#